data_AF-A0A1H0KIV0-F1
#
_entry.id   AF-A0A1H0KIV0-F1
#
_cell.length_a   1.000
_cell.length_b   1.000
_cell.length_c   1.000
_cell.angle_alpha   90.00
_cell.angle_beta   90.00
_cell.angle_gamma   90.00
#
_symmetry.space_group_name_H-M   'P 1'
#
loop_
_entity.id
_entity.type
_entity.pdbx_description
1 polymer ?
#
loop_
_entity_poly.entity_id
_entity_poly.type
_entity_poly.pdbx_seq_one_letter_code
_entity_poly.pdbx_strand_id
1 'polypeptide(L)'
;MELGDDASEVTVAEARAGRAKAFREETRARRMEIAREAQHRYDAKVSWGVHVGPGTGHGELWTHVAAPMMTRLRQPQRLVLDTLVDAGVARSRSDALAWCVRLVGQHEEDWLAELREAMQSVDDVRRKGPAA
;
A
#
# COMPACT_ATOMS: atom_id res chain seq x y z
N MET A 1 -15.67 41.10 13.86
CA MET A 1 -14.66 40.05 13.64
C MET A 1 -15.33 39.00 12.76
N GLU A 2 -15.24 39.17 11.44
CA GLU A 2 -15.76 38.19 10.49
C GLU A 2 -14.93 36.92 10.61
N LEU A 3 -15.56 35.84 11.07
CA LEU A 3 -15.02 34.49 10.95
C LEU A 3 -15.64 33.90 9.69
N GLY A 4 -14.84 33.95 8.63
CA GLY A 4 -15.23 33.72 7.24
C GLY A 4 -15.62 32.28 6.91
N ASP A 5 -16.13 32.18 5.69
CA ASP A 5 -16.62 31.00 4.95
C ASP A 5 -15.72 29.74 5.05
N ASP A 6 -14.43 29.89 5.38
CA ASP A 6 -13.47 28.80 5.64
C ASP A 6 -13.84 27.90 6.83
N ALA A 7 -14.60 28.41 7.81
CA ALA A 7 -15.05 27.59 8.94
C ALA A 7 -16.06 26.50 8.50
N SER A 8 -16.74 26.69 7.37
CA SER A 8 -17.81 25.80 6.89
C SER A 8 -17.27 24.52 6.26
N GLU A 9 -16.29 24.62 5.37
CA GLU A 9 -15.75 23.46 4.66
C GLU A 9 -14.96 22.53 5.58
N VAL A 10 -14.16 23.09 6.49
CA VAL A 10 -13.41 22.33 7.50
C VAL A 10 -14.37 21.58 8.42
N THR A 11 -15.42 22.25 8.91
CA THR A 11 -16.43 21.61 9.76
C THR A 11 -17.17 20.48 9.04
N VAL A 12 -17.49 20.66 7.75
CA VAL A 12 -18.13 19.63 6.93
C VAL A 12 -17.20 18.44 6.71
N ALA A 13 -15.90 18.69 6.46
CA ALA A 13 -14.89 17.64 6.29
C ALA A 13 -14.70 16.84 7.59
N GLU A 14 -14.59 17.52 8.74
CA GLU A 14 -14.48 16.88 10.06
C GLU A 14 -15.72 16.06 10.40
N ALA A 15 -16.92 16.59 10.13
CA ALA A 15 -18.16 15.84 10.33
C ALA A 15 -18.24 14.58 9.45
N ARG A 16 -17.72 14.63 8.21
CA ARG A 16 -17.64 13.45 7.32
C ARG A 16 -16.64 12.43 7.84
N ALA A 17 -15.46 12.85 8.29
CA ALA A 17 -14.46 11.98 8.89
C ALA A 17 -14.97 11.33 10.19
N GLY A 18 -15.67 12.10 11.04
CA GLY A 18 -16.31 11.59 12.25
C GLY A 18 -17.35 10.51 11.97
N ARG A 19 -18.22 10.73 10.97
CA ARG A 19 -19.19 9.71 10.52
C ARG A 19 -18.51 8.47 9.94
N ALA A 20 -17.46 8.65 9.12
CA ALA A 20 -16.69 7.53 8.57
C ALA A 20 -16.08 6.68 9.70
N LYS A 21 -15.51 7.31 10.73
CA LYS A 21 -14.95 6.62 11.91
C LYS A 21 -16.01 5.89 12.73
N ALA A 22 -17.14 6.52 13.04
CA ALA A 22 -18.22 5.88 13.79
C ALA A 22 -18.76 4.65 13.05
N PHE A 23 -19.06 4.82 11.75
CA PHE A 23 -19.50 3.74 10.90
C PHE A 23 -18.45 2.62 10.78
N ARG A 24 -17.16 2.98 10.77
CA ARG A 24 -16.06 2.01 10.75
C ARG A 24 -16.10 1.09 11.96
N GLU A 25 -16.34 1.63 13.15
CA GLU A 25 -16.38 0.83 14.38
C GLU A 25 -17.67 0.01 14.48
N GLU A 26 -18.82 0.62 14.18
CA GLU A 26 -20.13 -0.04 14.23
C GLU A 26 -20.23 -1.23 13.27
N THR A 27 -19.66 -1.13 12.07
CA THR A 27 -19.75 -2.17 11.04
C THR A 27 -18.61 -3.19 11.08
N ARG A 28 -17.67 -3.07 12.04
CA ARG A 28 -16.45 -3.89 12.08
C ARG A 28 -16.76 -5.39 12.03
N ALA A 29 -17.60 -5.90 12.93
CA ALA A 29 -17.88 -7.33 13.04
C ALA A 29 -18.47 -7.89 11.74
N ARG A 30 -19.48 -7.19 11.18
CA ARG A 30 -20.14 -7.58 9.94
C ARG A 30 -19.20 -7.58 8.74
N ARG A 31 -18.33 -6.57 8.61
CA ARG A 31 -17.32 -6.53 7.54
C ARG A 31 -16.30 -7.65 7.66
N MET A 32 -15.91 -8.04 8.88
CA MET A 32 -14.99 -9.17 9.09
C MET A 32 -15.63 -10.50 8.69
N GLU A 33 -16.91 -10.69 8.95
CA GLU A 33 -17.67 -11.88 8.53
C GLU A 33 -17.73 -11.98 7.00
N ILE A 34 -18.15 -10.91 6.33
CA ILE A 34 -18.20 -10.85 4.86
C ILE A 34 -16.81 -11.08 4.25
N ALA A 35 -15.77 -10.45 4.81
CA ALA A 35 -14.41 -10.63 4.33
C ALA A 35 -13.95 -12.10 4.46
N ARG A 36 -14.29 -12.80 5.55
CA ARG A 36 -13.94 -14.23 5.70
C ARG A 36 -14.64 -15.09 4.67
N GLU A 37 -15.93 -14.87 4.45
CA GLU A 37 -16.71 -15.64 3.46
C GLU A 37 -16.20 -15.40 2.04
N ALA A 38 -16.01 -14.14 1.65
CA ALA A 38 -15.49 -13.77 0.34
C ALA A 38 -14.06 -14.28 0.12
N GLN A 39 -13.18 -14.16 1.11
CA GLN A 39 -11.82 -14.70 1.02
C GLN A 39 -11.82 -16.22 0.86
N HIS A 40 -12.72 -16.94 1.54
CA HIS A 40 -12.81 -18.40 1.38
C HIS A 40 -13.35 -18.80 0.00
N ARG A 41 -14.33 -18.06 -0.52
CA ARG A 41 -14.94 -18.35 -1.83
C ARG A 41 -14.05 -18.00 -3.01
N TYR A 42 -13.34 -16.87 -2.94
CA TYR A 42 -12.60 -16.32 -4.08
C TYR A 42 -11.08 -16.47 -3.97
N ASP A 43 -10.59 -17.05 -2.87
CA ASP A 43 -9.15 -17.19 -2.56
C ASP A 43 -8.37 -15.87 -2.71
N ALA A 44 -9.02 -14.75 -2.45
CA ALA A 44 -8.48 -13.40 -2.63
C ALA A 44 -8.68 -12.56 -1.37
N LYS A 45 -7.67 -11.79 -0.96
CA LYS A 45 -7.75 -10.89 0.20
C LYS A 45 -8.71 -9.73 -0.06
N VAL A 46 -9.48 -9.37 0.96
CA VAL A 46 -10.49 -8.30 0.89
C VAL A 46 -10.04 -7.07 1.67
N SER A 47 -10.12 -5.90 1.03
CA SER A 47 -9.97 -4.58 1.65
C SER A 47 -11.31 -3.85 1.70
N TRP A 48 -11.43 -2.94 2.66
CA TRP A 48 -12.62 -2.10 2.84
C TRP A 48 -12.25 -0.62 2.78
N GLY A 49 -13.18 0.17 2.28
CA GLY A 49 -13.20 1.62 2.42
C GLY A 49 -14.63 2.16 2.40
N VAL A 50 -14.76 3.46 2.57
CA VAL A 50 -16.04 4.18 2.52
C VAL A 50 -15.92 5.45 1.72
N HIS A 51 -17.03 5.87 1.13
CA HIS A 51 -17.22 7.21 0.60
C HIS A 51 -18.39 7.87 1.32
N VAL A 52 -18.17 9.08 1.84
CA VAL A 52 -19.18 9.86 2.57
C VAL A 52 -19.45 11.15 1.81
N GLY A 53 -20.67 11.26 1.27
CA GLY A 53 -21.16 12.42 0.51
C GLY A 53 -21.16 12.22 -1.02
N PRO A 54 -21.84 13.09 -1.78
CA PRO A 54 -21.91 13.01 -3.25
C PRO A 54 -20.62 13.52 -3.92
N GLY A 55 -20.31 13.04 -5.13
CA GLY A 55 -19.18 13.52 -5.95
C GLY A 55 -17.80 13.16 -5.38
N THR A 56 -16.88 14.14 -5.32
CA THR A 56 -15.57 14.05 -4.64
C THR A 56 -15.75 14.12 -3.11
N GLY A 57 -16.60 13.25 -2.56
CA GLY A 57 -16.85 13.14 -1.13
C GLY A 57 -15.61 12.69 -0.33
N HIS A 58 -15.79 12.48 0.98
CA HIS A 58 -14.69 12.01 1.83
C HIS A 58 -14.53 10.49 1.66
N GLY A 59 -13.43 10.07 1.02
CA GLY A 59 -13.05 8.67 0.87
C GLY A 59 -11.99 8.24 1.89
N GLU A 60 -12.25 7.15 2.62
CA GLU A 60 -11.26 6.54 3.53
C GLU A 60 -11.12 5.04 3.24
N LEU A 61 -9.89 4.56 3.06
CA LEU A 61 -9.57 3.14 3.04
C LEU A 61 -9.24 2.67 4.47
N TRP A 62 -9.90 1.62 4.94
CA TRP A 62 -9.77 1.14 6.32
C TRP A 62 -8.89 -0.10 6.46
N THR A 63 -8.75 -0.88 5.40
CA THR A 63 -7.92 -2.08 5.38
C THR A 63 -7.00 -2.02 4.18
N HIS A 64 -5.71 -1.88 4.44
CA HIS A 64 -4.69 -2.11 3.43
C HIS A 64 -4.32 -3.58 3.49
N VAL A 65 -4.57 -4.31 2.39
CA VAL A 65 -4.03 -5.65 2.24
C VAL A 65 -2.52 -5.51 2.03
N ALA A 66 -1.77 -5.71 3.11
CA ALA A 66 -0.35 -6.02 3.00
C ALA A 66 -0.22 -7.49 2.57
N ALA A 67 -0.45 -7.76 1.29
CA ALA A 67 -0.13 -9.06 0.73
C ALA A 67 1.40 -9.20 0.75
N PRO A 68 1.98 -10.28 1.33
CA PRO A 68 3.38 -10.58 1.19
C PRO A 68 3.61 -11.00 -0.26
N MET A 69 3.79 -10.03 -1.14
CA MET A 69 4.13 -10.29 -2.52
C MET A 69 5.65 -10.35 -2.60
N MET A 70 6.15 -11.58 -2.75
CA MET A 70 7.45 -11.90 -3.33
C MET A 70 8.70 -11.75 -2.46
N THR A 71 8.86 -12.62 -1.46
CA THR A 71 10.12 -13.40 -1.38
C THR A 71 9.92 -14.61 -0.46
N ARG A 72 10.08 -15.83 -0.99
CA ARG A 72 10.40 -16.98 -0.13
C ARG A 72 11.84 -16.81 0.35
N LEU A 73 12.05 -15.92 1.31
CA LEU A 73 13.35 -15.80 1.97
C LEU A 73 13.62 -17.09 2.74
N ARG A 74 14.78 -17.68 2.47
CA ARG A 74 15.39 -18.75 3.24
C ARG A 74 15.77 -18.22 4.63
N GLN A 75 15.94 -19.12 5.59
CA GLN A 75 16.28 -18.79 6.98
C GLN A 75 17.40 -17.74 7.12
N PRO A 76 18.52 -17.81 6.36
CA PRO A 76 19.61 -16.84 6.51
C PRO A 76 19.20 -15.41 6.14
N GLN A 77 18.37 -15.26 5.11
CA GLN A 77 17.89 -13.94 4.68
C GLN A 77 16.89 -13.37 5.68
N ARG A 78 16.08 -14.23 6.33
CA ARG A 78 15.20 -13.82 7.43
C ARG A 78 15.99 -13.33 8.64
N LEU A 79 17.10 -14.00 8.96
CA LEU A 79 17.97 -13.59 10.07
C LEU A 79 18.53 -12.17 9.87
N VAL A 80 18.91 -11.81 8.65
CA VAL A 80 19.37 -10.45 8.34
C VAL A 80 18.29 -9.41 8.64
N LEU A 81 17.05 -9.66 8.21
CA LEU A 81 15.94 -8.75 8.48
C LEU A 81 15.63 -8.66 9.98
N ASP A 82 15.72 -9.78 10.70
CA ASP A 82 15.50 -9.83 12.14
C ASP A 82 16.55 -8.99 12.87
N THR A 83 17.83 -9.13 12.51
CA THR A 83 18.92 -8.30 13.04
C THR A 83 18.68 -6.82 12.80
N LEU A 84 18.17 -6.42 11.63
CA LEU A 84 17.88 -5.01 11.34
C LEU A 84 16.73 -4.45 12.21
N VAL A 85 15.73 -5.28 12.51
CA VAL A 85 14.64 -4.91 13.42
C VAL A 85 15.15 -4.84 14.86
N ASP A 86 15.90 -5.85 15.30
CA ASP A 86 16.45 -5.94 16.66
C ASP A 86 17.45 -4.81 16.95
N ALA A 87 18.21 -4.38 15.95
CA ALA A 87 19.11 -3.23 16.03
C ALA A 87 18.41 -1.87 15.96
N GLY A 88 17.07 -1.83 15.78
CA GLY A 88 16.29 -0.60 15.69
C GLY A 88 16.44 0.16 14.37
N VAL A 89 17.08 -0.42 13.36
CA VAL A 89 17.24 0.18 12.02
C VAL A 89 15.89 0.27 11.31
N ALA A 90 14.98 -0.66 11.60
CA ALA A 90 13.64 -0.72 11.02
C ALA A 90 12.57 -1.06 12.06
N ARG A 91 11.35 -0.54 11.88
CA ARG A 91 10.23 -0.76 12.83
C ARG A 91 9.50 -2.08 12.63
N SER A 92 9.77 -2.77 11.51
CA SER A 92 9.19 -4.06 11.17
C SER A 92 10.03 -4.75 10.10
N ARG A 93 9.82 -6.06 9.88
CA ARG A 93 10.51 -6.82 8.81
C ARG A 93 10.25 -6.25 7.41
N SER A 94 9.03 -5.75 7.16
CA SER A 94 8.71 -5.12 5.87
C SER A 94 9.44 -3.79 5.69
N ASP A 95 9.56 -3.02 6.78
CA ASP A 95 10.33 -1.76 6.81
C ASP A 95 11.85 -2.04 6.62
N ALA A 96 12.35 -3.15 7.19
CA ALA A 96 13.73 -3.61 6.98
C ALA A 96 13.99 -3.99 5.52
N LEU A 97 13.04 -4.66 4.86
CA LEU A 97 13.15 -5.00 3.45
C LEU A 97 13.14 -3.76 2.55
N ALA A 98 12.28 -2.77 2.86
CA ALA A 98 12.30 -1.47 2.18
C ALA A 98 13.61 -0.70 2.41
N TRP A 99 14.21 -0.83 3.59
CA TRP A 99 15.54 -0.28 3.88
C TRP A 99 16.62 -0.94 3.01
N CYS A 100 16.64 -2.28 2.90
CA CYS A 100 17.59 -2.99 2.05
C CYS A 100 17.46 -2.59 0.57
N VAL A 101 16.24 -2.44 0.05
CA VAL A 101 16.00 -2.00 -1.35
C VAL A 101 16.54 -0.59 -1.58
N ARG A 102 16.31 0.34 -0.64
CA ARG A 102 16.88 1.70 -0.74
C ARG A 102 18.40 1.69 -0.70
N LEU A 103 19.00 0.86 0.15
CA LEU A 103 20.46 0.73 0.23
C LEU A 103 21.04 0.26 -1.11
N VAL A 104 20.47 -0.78 -1.71
CA VAL A 104 20.89 -1.24 -3.05
C VAL A 104 20.72 -0.12 -4.09
N GLY A 105 19.60 0.61 -4.05
CA GLY A 105 19.37 1.73 -4.95
C GLY A 105 20.40 2.86 -4.82
N GLN A 106 20.93 3.12 -3.62
CA GLN A 106 21.95 4.14 -3.39
C GLN A 106 23.35 3.71 -3.84
N HIS A 107 23.67 2.42 -3.72
CA HIS A 107 25.01 1.91 -4.01
C HIS A 107 25.18 1.41 -5.44
N GLU A 108 24.10 1.00 -6.11
CA GLU A 108 24.10 0.38 -7.44
C GLU A 108 23.25 1.17 -8.44
N GLU A 109 23.07 2.48 -8.23
CA GLU A 109 22.19 3.31 -9.06
C GLU A 109 22.57 3.27 -10.54
N ASP A 110 23.87 3.43 -10.83
CA ASP A 110 24.42 3.46 -12.18
C ASP A 110 24.18 2.12 -12.90
N TRP A 111 24.51 1.00 -12.25
CA TRP A 111 24.26 -0.33 -12.79
C TRP A 111 22.76 -0.59 -13.02
N LEU A 112 21.89 -0.16 -12.10
CA LEU A 112 20.44 -0.28 -12.27
C LEU A 112 19.92 0.60 -13.43
N ALA A 113 20.55 1.75 -13.69
CA ALA A 113 20.20 2.61 -14.82
C ALA A 113 20.56 1.94 -16.15
N GLU A 114 21.77 1.38 -16.27
CA GLU A 114 22.20 0.62 -17.45
C GLU A 114 21.27 -0.57 -17.72
N LEU A 115 20.87 -1.31 -16.68
CA LEU A 115 19.96 -2.44 -16.83
C LEU A 115 18.57 -1.99 -17.35
N ARG A 116 18.05 -0.86 -16.86
CA ARG A 116 16.77 -0.30 -17.34
C ARG A 116 16.86 0.12 -18.80
N GLU A 117 17.96 0.77 -19.20
CA GLU A 117 18.20 1.17 -20.59
C GLU A 117 18.27 -0.05 -21.52
N ALA A 118 19.01 -1.09 -21.13
CA ALA A 118 19.10 -2.33 -21.88
C ALA A 118 17.72 -2.99 -22.08
N MET A 119 16.90 -3.03 -21.03
CA MET A 119 15.53 -3.55 -21.11
C MET A 119 14.63 -2.74 -22.06
N GLN A 120 14.81 -1.43 -22.12
CA GLN A 120 14.05 -0.57 -23.03
C GLN A 120 14.39 -0.85 -24.50
N SER A 121 15.66 -1.10 -24.79
CA SER A 121 16.12 -1.55 -26.12
C SER A 121 15.49 -2.89 -26.52
N VAL A 122 15.43 -3.86 -25.58
CA VAL A 122 14.76 -5.14 -25.81
C VAL A 122 13.28 -4.96 -26.13
N ASP A 123 12.57 -4.10 -25.40
CA ASP A 123 11.16 -3.83 -25.64
C ASP A 123 10.91 -3.12 -26.97
N ASP A 124 11.81 -2.24 -27.41
CA ASP A 124 11.76 -1.65 -28.75
C ASP A 124 11.93 -2.70 -29.86
N VAL A 125 12.83 -3.67 -29.67
CA VAL A 125 12.98 -4.81 -30.59
C VAL A 125 11.72 -5.68 -30.60
N ARG A 126 11.15 -5.99 -29.44
CA ARG A 126 9.88 -6.74 -29.35
C ARG A 126 8.74 -6.06 -30.10
N ARG A 127 8.64 -4.73 -30.00
CA ARG A 127 7.61 -3.92 -30.68
C ARG A 127 7.78 -3.89 -32.19
N LYS A 128 9.02 -3.94 -32.68
CA LYS A 128 9.36 -4.04 -34.12
C LYS A 128 9.27 -5.47 -34.65
N GLY A 129 9.18 -6.47 -33.77
CA GLY A 129 9.05 -7.87 -34.13
C GLY A 129 7.74 -8.16 -34.87
N PRO A 130 7.72 -9.19 -35.73
CA PRO A 130 6.51 -9.59 -36.44
C PRO A 130 5.41 -9.96 -35.44
N ALA A 131 4.21 -9.43 -35.64
CA ALA A 131 3.01 -9.88 -34.93
C ALA A 131 2.62 -11.26 -35.51
N ALA A 132 2.72 -12.30 -34.70
CA ALA A 132 2.14 -13.61 -34.99
C ALA A 132 0.67 -13.65 -34.58
#